data_AF-B9TJ45-F1
#
_entry.id   AF-B9TJ45-F1
#
_cell.length_a   1.000
_cell.length_b   1.000
_cell.length_c   1.000
_cell.angle_alpha   90.00
_cell.angle_beta   90.00
_cell.angle_gamma   90.00
#
_symmetry.space_group_name_H-M   'P 1'
#
loop_
_entity.id
_entity.type
_entity.pdbx_description
1 polymer ?
#
loop_
_entity_poly.entity_id
_entity_poly.type
_entity_poly.pdbx_seq_one_letter_code
_entity_poly.pdbx_strand_id
1 'polypeptide(L)'
;MIGGRLKTAILPKLLTGARDGLPLDAIGATDSLQALALAAQALRFDRPPQPLQFQIEDVIADRATIMPDAARKLLIRLMAGKGQASLSAAIVRKLVERKLRLHPFDLPKLETFVKAHAEDLGAEALAFSEREKPVAQKQNYFAPDRLSDENWMLATPAVKAGYISGRRAIDPDAARALVEAVWKTEDADSRFRLLGAFRERLSEADAPFLTSLEKDRAPRVRALAQRLIVKLPGFEGSDPALREVLERIKVSKSGLIFKKTVLTLELPATVRDHTKRAWLNQAFGPIGLEMLAGALSLSVEAMIAAAEKQNDLLLAFFLMATQDGRLDVVEMVTDGHLPDAWALVDATDDEALADYNQDMRRAWVAHVFRPDRWGSDTTPWVIR
;
A
#
# COMPACT_ATOMS: atom_id res chain seq x y z
N MET A 1 19.77 -20.07 -56.78
CA MET A 1 18.87 -20.07 -57.96
C MET A 1 17.55 -20.80 -57.73
N ILE A 2 17.53 -21.97 -57.05
CA ILE A 2 16.30 -22.76 -56.81
C ILE A 2 15.27 -22.01 -55.94
N GLY A 3 15.69 -21.42 -54.82
CA GLY A 3 14.78 -20.70 -53.91
C GLY A 3 14.07 -19.47 -54.51
N GLY A 4 14.69 -18.80 -55.49
CA GLY A 4 14.06 -17.69 -56.21
C GLY A 4 12.92 -18.17 -57.12
N ARG A 5 13.17 -19.24 -57.90
CA ARG A 5 12.19 -19.84 -58.83
C ARG A 5 11.01 -20.48 -58.10
N LEU A 6 11.27 -21.07 -56.94
CA LEU A 6 10.25 -21.64 -56.07
C LEU A 6 9.23 -20.57 -55.61
N LYS A 7 9.71 -19.37 -55.25
CA LYS A 7 8.85 -18.24 -54.85
C LYS A 7 8.14 -17.54 -56.01
N THR A 8 8.80 -17.36 -57.16
CA THR A 8 8.24 -16.56 -58.27
C THR A 8 7.43 -17.37 -59.27
N ALA A 9 7.70 -18.67 -59.44
CA ALA A 9 7.08 -19.48 -60.50
C ALA A 9 6.18 -20.61 -59.99
N ILE A 10 6.40 -21.11 -58.76
CA ILE A 10 5.72 -22.30 -58.22
C ILE A 10 4.74 -21.93 -57.11
N LEU A 11 5.19 -21.15 -56.12
CA LEU A 11 4.34 -20.75 -55.00
C LEU A 11 3.03 -20.06 -55.41
N PRO A 12 3.00 -19.11 -56.37
CA PRO A 12 1.74 -18.48 -56.79
C PRO A 12 0.74 -19.50 -57.37
N LYS A 13 1.22 -20.48 -58.16
CA LYS A 13 0.40 -21.53 -58.77
C LYS A 13 -0.13 -22.53 -57.73
N LEU A 14 0.69 -22.89 -56.75
CA LEU A 14 0.28 -23.76 -55.65
C LEU A 14 -0.77 -23.09 -54.74
N LEU A 15 -0.61 -21.79 -54.46
CA LEU A 15 -1.58 -21.02 -53.67
C LEU A 15 -2.94 -20.87 -54.37
N THR A 16 -2.97 -20.89 -55.70
CA THR A 16 -4.22 -20.95 -56.49
C THR A 16 -4.81 -22.36 -56.60
N GLY A 17 -4.20 -23.37 -55.96
CA GLY A 17 -4.66 -24.75 -55.96
C GLY A 17 -4.29 -25.57 -57.22
N ALA A 18 -3.42 -25.03 -58.09
CA ALA A 18 -3.00 -25.74 -59.30
C ALA A 18 -2.11 -26.93 -58.96
N ARG A 19 -2.43 -28.10 -59.51
CA ARG A 19 -1.67 -29.35 -59.33
C ARG A 19 -0.86 -29.75 -60.57
N ASP A 20 -1.20 -29.18 -61.73
CA ASP A 20 -0.59 -29.47 -63.03
C ASP A 20 0.06 -28.22 -63.64
N GLY A 21 0.97 -28.40 -64.60
CA GLY A 21 1.67 -27.28 -65.26
C GLY A 21 2.67 -26.53 -64.38
N LEU A 22 3.15 -27.19 -63.32
CA LEU A 22 4.24 -26.72 -62.49
C LEU A 22 5.59 -27.01 -63.19
N PRO A 23 6.54 -26.06 -63.22
CA PRO A 23 7.87 -26.29 -63.78
C PRO A 23 8.73 -27.13 -62.80
N LEU A 24 8.37 -28.40 -62.62
CA LEU A 24 8.96 -29.30 -61.62
C LEU A 24 10.47 -29.51 -61.83
N ASP A 25 10.90 -29.68 -63.10
CA ASP A 25 12.31 -29.81 -63.47
C ASP A 25 13.14 -28.59 -63.05
N ALA A 26 12.54 -27.39 -63.06
CA ALA A 26 13.24 -26.15 -62.75
C ALA A 26 13.62 -26.02 -61.26
N ILE A 27 13.04 -26.85 -60.40
CA ILE A 27 13.35 -26.94 -58.96
C ILE A 27 13.82 -28.34 -58.53
N GLY A 28 13.99 -29.27 -59.47
CA GLY A 28 14.38 -30.65 -59.18
C GLY A 28 13.31 -31.44 -58.41
N ALA A 29 12.04 -31.13 -58.60
CA ALA A 29 10.92 -31.89 -58.05
C ALA A 29 10.44 -32.95 -59.05
N THR A 30 10.00 -34.11 -58.57
CA THR A 30 9.48 -35.21 -59.39
C THR A 30 7.96 -35.18 -59.52
N ASP A 31 7.27 -34.54 -58.56
CA ASP A 31 5.82 -34.38 -58.55
C ASP A 31 5.37 -33.09 -57.84
N SER A 32 4.08 -32.80 -57.94
CA SER A 32 3.47 -31.61 -57.33
C SER A 32 3.45 -31.63 -55.80
N LEU A 33 3.49 -32.83 -55.17
CA LEU A 33 3.55 -32.97 -53.73
C LEU A 33 4.94 -32.61 -53.19
N GLN A 34 5.99 -33.05 -53.88
CA GLN A 34 7.37 -32.69 -53.58
C GLN A 34 7.60 -31.18 -53.81
N ALA A 35 7.04 -30.61 -54.88
CA ALA A 35 7.06 -29.17 -55.11
C ALA A 35 6.36 -28.39 -53.99
N LEU A 36 5.22 -28.88 -53.49
CA LEU A 36 4.51 -28.29 -52.36
C LEU A 36 5.30 -28.39 -51.05
N ALA A 37 5.93 -29.53 -50.78
CA ALA A 37 6.78 -29.72 -49.60
C ALA A 37 7.99 -28.78 -49.62
N LEU A 38 8.65 -28.63 -50.76
CA LEU A 38 9.77 -27.69 -50.94
C LEU A 38 9.31 -26.22 -50.80
N ALA A 39 8.14 -25.87 -51.34
CA ALA A 39 7.52 -24.55 -51.17
C ALA A 39 7.23 -24.23 -49.71
N ALA A 40 6.61 -25.15 -48.98
CA ALA A 40 6.32 -25.00 -47.55
C ALA A 40 7.60 -24.86 -46.72
N GLN A 41 8.64 -25.64 -47.03
CA GLN A 41 9.91 -25.55 -46.32
C GLN A 41 10.62 -24.22 -46.59
N ALA A 42 10.59 -23.71 -47.81
CA ALA A 42 11.17 -22.40 -48.13
C ALA A 42 10.44 -21.24 -47.43
N LEU A 43 9.12 -21.33 -47.26
CA LEU A 43 8.33 -20.33 -46.53
C LEU A 43 8.68 -20.29 -45.03
N ARG A 44 9.06 -21.41 -44.43
CA ARG A 44 9.50 -21.45 -43.01
C ARG A 44 10.81 -20.71 -42.77
N PHE A 45 11.66 -20.60 -43.80
CA PHE A 45 12.93 -19.88 -43.72
C PHE A 45 12.86 -18.49 -44.34
N ASP A 46 11.68 -18.05 -44.78
CA ASP A 46 11.52 -16.68 -45.23
C ASP A 46 11.51 -15.77 -44.00
N ARG A 47 12.60 -15.02 -43.83
CA ARG A 47 12.66 -14.03 -42.76
C ARG A 47 11.65 -12.94 -43.11
N PRO A 48 10.80 -12.51 -42.16
CA PRO A 48 9.98 -11.33 -42.39
C PRO A 48 10.89 -10.16 -42.79
N PRO A 49 10.42 -9.28 -43.68
CA PRO A 49 11.20 -8.10 -44.06
C PRO A 49 11.57 -7.33 -42.79
N GLN A 50 12.81 -6.87 -42.72
CA GLN A 50 13.24 -6.02 -41.63
C GLN A 50 12.34 -4.77 -41.62
N PRO A 51 11.75 -4.40 -40.48
CA PRO A 51 10.95 -3.19 -40.41
C PRO A 51 11.83 -1.98 -40.77
N LEU A 52 11.27 -1.06 -41.56
CA LEU A 52 11.97 0.16 -42.01
C LEU A 52 12.34 1.08 -40.83
N GLN A 53 11.61 0.95 -39.71
CA GLN A 53 11.80 1.71 -38.50
C GLN A 53 11.61 0.80 -37.30
N PHE A 54 12.47 0.95 -36.30
CA PHE A 54 12.28 0.37 -34.99
C PHE A 54 11.71 1.43 -34.08
N GLN A 55 10.67 1.09 -33.32
CA GLN A 55 10.31 1.88 -32.16
C GLN A 55 11.37 1.62 -31.10
N ILE A 56 12.24 2.60 -30.88
CA ILE A 56 13.22 2.54 -29.80
C ILE A 56 12.45 2.97 -28.55
N GLU A 57 12.22 2.03 -27.64
CA GLU A 57 11.70 2.36 -26.32
C GLU A 57 12.77 3.11 -25.52
N ASP A 58 12.35 4.09 -24.72
CA ASP A 58 13.25 4.81 -23.85
C ASP A 58 13.94 3.86 -22.87
N VAL A 59 15.25 4.02 -22.69
CA VAL A 59 16.01 3.23 -21.72
C VAL A 59 15.60 3.65 -20.31
N ILE A 60 15.06 2.70 -19.57
CA ILE A 60 14.60 2.94 -18.20
C ILE A 60 15.82 2.86 -17.28
N ALA A 61 16.31 4.02 -16.87
CA ALA A 61 17.49 4.12 -16.03
C ALA A 61 17.15 3.87 -14.55
N ASP A 62 17.21 2.60 -14.13
CA ASP A 62 17.16 2.23 -12.72
C ASP A 62 18.57 2.12 -12.13
N ARG A 63 18.89 3.03 -11.20
CA ARG A 63 20.22 3.15 -10.58
C ARG A 63 20.40 2.27 -9.34
N ALA A 64 19.35 1.58 -8.89
CA ALA A 64 19.47 0.64 -7.78
C ALA A 64 20.32 -0.57 -8.19
N THR A 65 21.04 -1.14 -7.22
CA THR A 65 21.90 -2.30 -7.47
C THR A 65 21.03 -3.55 -7.63
N ILE A 66 21.31 -4.40 -8.61
CA ILE A 66 20.57 -5.66 -8.74
C ILE A 66 20.80 -6.52 -7.49
N MET A 67 19.72 -7.04 -6.93
CA MET A 67 19.75 -7.94 -5.78
C MET A 67 20.76 -9.10 -5.99
N PRO A 68 21.56 -9.46 -4.97
CA PRO A 68 22.45 -10.62 -5.05
C PRO A 68 21.72 -11.94 -5.33
N ASP A 69 22.34 -12.82 -6.12
CA ASP A 69 21.73 -14.09 -6.57
C ASP A 69 21.23 -15.01 -5.45
N ALA A 70 21.90 -14.99 -4.29
CA ALA A 70 21.46 -15.77 -3.13
C ALA A 70 20.09 -15.30 -2.61
N ALA A 71 19.90 -13.99 -2.49
CA ALA A 71 18.63 -13.40 -2.07
C ALA A 71 17.56 -13.52 -3.16
N ARG A 72 17.95 -13.41 -4.44
CA ARG A 72 17.07 -13.58 -5.61
C ARG A 72 16.35 -14.93 -5.60
N LYS A 73 17.09 -16.01 -5.37
CA LYS A 73 16.52 -17.38 -5.32
C LYS A 73 15.52 -17.54 -4.16
N LEU A 74 15.82 -16.98 -3.00
CA LEU A 74 14.94 -17.02 -1.84
C LEU A 74 13.66 -16.22 -2.09
N LEU A 75 13.78 -15.02 -2.65
CA LEU A 75 12.64 -14.18 -3.00
C LEU A 75 11.67 -14.90 -3.93
N ILE A 76 12.17 -15.48 -5.03
CA ILE A 76 11.32 -16.21 -5.99
C ILE A 76 10.59 -17.36 -5.30
N ARG A 77 11.27 -18.09 -4.41
CA ARG A 77 10.66 -19.21 -3.67
C ARG A 77 9.60 -18.74 -2.69
N LEU A 78 9.85 -17.64 -1.97
CA LEU A 78 8.89 -17.07 -1.02
C LEU A 78 7.64 -16.60 -1.76
N MET A 79 7.82 -15.82 -2.84
CA MET A 79 6.71 -15.25 -3.59
C MET A 79 5.90 -16.26 -4.42
N ALA A 80 6.38 -17.49 -4.59
CA ALA A 80 5.61 -18.57 -5.18
C ALA A 80 4.54 -19.18 -4.23
N GLY A 81 4.62 -18.89 -2.92
CA GLY A 81 3.67 -19.36 -1.92
C GLY A 81 2.37 -18.55 -1.87
N LYS A 82 1.29 -19.12 -1.30
CA LYS A 82 0.02 -18.40 -1.06
C LYS A 82 0.07 -17.66 0.29
N GLY A 83 -0.57 -16.49 0.37
CA GLY A 83 -0.87 -15.80 1.64
C GLY A 83 0.27 -15.00 2.27
N GLN A 84 1.00 -14.18 1.49
CA GLN A 84 2.20 -13.47 1.97
C GLN A 84 2.10 -11.93 1.92
N ALA A 85 0.93 -11.33 2.08
CA ALA A 85 0.76 -9.88 1.92
C ALA A 85 1.69 -9.06 2.85
N SER A 86 1.71 -9.38 4.15
CA SER A 86 2.56 -8.70 5.14
C SER A 86 4.06 -8.89 4.87
N LEU A 87 4.47 -10.11 4.50
CA LEU A 87 5.85 -10.42 4.12
C LEU A 87 6.29 -9.70 2.84
N SER A 88 5.38 -9.54 1.88
CA SER A 88 5.64 -8.82 0.61
C SER A 88 6.04 -7.38 0.88
N ALA A 89 5.25 -6.67 1.69
CA ALA A 89 5.53 -5.28 2.07
C ALA A 89 6.86 -5.14 2.83
N ALA A 90 7.16 -6.07 3.74
CA ALA A 90 8.42 -6.07 4.48
C ALA A 90 9.65 -6.26 3.58
N ILE A 91 9.55 -7.14 2.59
CA ILE A 91 10.61 -7.37 1.59
C ILE A 91 10.84 -6.09 0.78
N VAL A 92 9.79 -5.50 0.21
CA VAL A 92 9.86 -4.28 -0.61
C VAL A 92 10.59 -3.16 0.14
N ARG A 93 10.17 -2.91 1.39
CA ARG A 93 10.83 -1.92 2.27
C ARG A 93 12.33 -2.19 2.42
N LYS A 94 12.75 -3.44 2.59
CA LYS A 94 14.18 -3.79 2.70
C LYS A 94 14.95 -3.60 1.39
N LEU A 95 14.31 -3.79 0.24
CA LEU A 95 14.91 -3.49 -1.06
C LEU A 95 15.16 -2.00 -1.20
N VAL A 96 14.16 -1.18 -0.88
CA VAL A 96 14.26 0.28 -0.90
C VAL A 96 15.37 0.77 0.04
N GLU A 97 15.37 0.33 1.31
CA GLU A 97 16.38 0.71 2.30
C GLU A 97 17.80 0.38 1.84
N ARG A 98 17.98 -0.77 1.17
CA ARG A 98 19.29 -1.23 0.67
C ARG A 98 19.61 -0.74 -0.74
N LYS A 99 18.74 0.06 -1.36
CA LYS A 99 18.85 0.52 -2.75
C LYS A 99 19.07 -0.65 -3.71
N LEU A 100 18.32 -1.73 -3.49
CA LEU A 100 18.32 -2.93 -4.32
C LEU A 100 17.11 -2.96 -5.24
N ARG A 101 17.29 -3.48 -6.46
CA ARG A 101 16.20 -3.77 -7.40
C ARG A 101 16.13 -5.25 -7.74
N LEU A 102 14.97 -5.66 -8.25
CA LEU A 102 14.78 -6.99 -8.80
C LEU A 102 15.64 -7.18 -10.05
N HIS A 103 15.97 -8.44 -10.32
CA HIS A 103 16.59 -8.78 -11.59
C HIS A 103 15.54 -8.64 -12.72
N PRO A 104 15.86 -8.03 -13.88
CA PRO A 104 14.90 -7.82 -14.97
C PRO A 104 14.16 -9.09 -15.42
N PHE A 105 14.88 -10.21 -15.56
CA PHE A 105 14.30 -11.53 -15.91
C PHE A 105 13.35 -12.15 -14.87
N ASP A 106 13.21 -11.56 -13.69
CA ASP A 106 12.26 -12.04 -12.68
C ASP A 106 10.96 -11.23 -12.64
N LEU A 107 10.92 -10.04 -13.26
CA LEU A 107 9.70 -9.22 -13.29
C LEU A 107 8.49 -10.00 -13.85
N PRO A 108 8.62 -10.79 -14.92
CA PRO A 108 7.50 -11.61 -15.42
C PRO A 108 7.13 -12.76 -14.47
N LYS A 109 8.10 -13.33 -13.75
CA LYS A 109 7.85 -14.44 -12.80
C LYS A 109 7.16 -13.96 -11.53
N LEU A 110 7.34 -12.69 -11.21
CA LEU A 110 6.84 -12.03 -10.00
C LEU A 110 5.75 -11.01 -10.33
N GLU A 111 5.03 -11.17 -11.45
CA GLU A 111 4.16 -10.11 -11.99
C GLU A 111 3.13 -9.59 -10.97
N THR A 112 2.48 -10.48 -10.22
CA THR A 112 1.51 -10.08 -9.18
C THR A 112 2.17 -9.24 -8.09
N PHE A 113 3.36 -9.63 -7.63
CA PHE A 113 4.13 -8.91 -6.61
C PHE A 113 4.64 -7.56 -7.13
N VAL A 114 5.16 -7.54 -8.36
CA VAL A 114 5.65 -6.33 -9.01
C VAL A 114 4.51 -5.33 -9.18
N LYS A 115 3.34 -5.77 -9.67
CA LYS A 115 2.17 -4.88 -9.82
C LYS A 115 1.67 -4.32 -8.48
N ALA A 116 1.72 -5.11 -7.42
CA ALA A 116 1.27 -4.67 -6.09
C ALA A 116 2.19 -3.61 -5.44
N HIS A 117 3.47 -3.57 -5.84
CA HIS A 117 4.50 -2.75 -5.18
C HIS A 117 5.37 -1.96 -6.17
N ALA A 118 4.85 -1.67 -7.36
CA ALA A 118 5.63 -1.18 -8.49
C ALA A 118 6.30 0.18 -8.20
N GLU A 119 5.60 1.05 -7.48
CA GLU A 119 6.05 2.39 -7.10
C GLU A 119 7.28 2.36 -6.18
N ASP A 120 7.37 1.35 -5.32
CA ASP A 120 8.45 1.21 -4.35
C ASP A 120 9.64 0.42 -4.92
N LEU A 121 9.39 -0.49 -5.86
CA LEU A 121 10.40 -1.42 -6.38
C LEU A 121 11.38 -0.81 -7.39
N GLY A 122 11.18 0.45 -7.81
CA GLY A 122 12.08 1.18 -8.70
C GLY A 122 11.53 1.41 -10.11
N ALA A 123 12.31 2.14 -10.92
CA ALA A 123 11.90 2.59 -12.24
C ALA A 123 11.59 1.42 -13.20
N GLU A 124 12.42 0.37 -13.17
CA GLU A 124 12.22 -0.80 -14.04
C GLU A 124 10.95 -1.59 -13.66
N ALA A 125 10.67 -1.72 -12.36
CA ALA A 125 9.48 -2.41 -11.87
C ALA A 125 8.20 -1.63 -12.20
N LEU A 126 8.21 -0.30 -12.01
CA LEU A 126 7.12 0.59 -12.40
C LEU A 126 6.82 0.47 -13.90
N ALA A 127 7.85 0.64 -14.73
CA ALA A 127 7.69 0.54 -16.17
C ALA A 127 7.17 -0.83 -16.64
N PHE A 128 7.66 -1.93 -16.05
CA PHE A 128 7.16 -3.26 -16.36
C PHE A 128 5.67 -3.42 -16.00
N SER A 129 5.24 -2.84 -14.87
CA SER A 129 3.84 -2.88 -14.42
C SER A 129 2.91 -2.07 -15.34
N GLU A 130 3.44 -1.04 -16.01
CA GLU A 130 2.72 -0.13 -16.89
C GLU A 130 2.95 -0.38 -18.38
N ARG A 131 3.64 -1.47 -18.75
CA ARG A 131 4.02 -1.75 -20.15
C ARG A 131 2.84 -1.74 -21.12
N GLU A 132 1.66 -2.16 -20.65
CA GLU A 132 0.43 -2.25 -21.44
C GLU A 132 -0.36 -0.92 -21.47
N LYS A 133 0.03 0.08 -20.66
CA LYS A 133 -0.66 1.38 -20.61
C LYS A 133 -0.21 2.26 -21.79
N PRO A 134 -1.11 3.04 -22.41
CA PRO A 134 -0.73 4.05 -23.38
C PRO A 134 0.30 5.03 -22.79
N VAL A 135 1.25 5.50 -23.60
CA VAL A 135 2.35 6.40 -23.16
C VAL A 135 1.82 7.63 -22.41
N ALA A 136 0.68 8.20 -22.84
CA ALA A 136 0.05 9.35 -22.19
C ALA A 136 -0.48 9.08 -20.77
N GLN A 137 -0.54 7.82 -20.33
CA GLN A 137 -1.04 7.39 -19.02
C GLN A 137 0.05 6.72 -18.16
N LYS A 138 1.30 6.67 -18.63
CA LYS A 138 2.42 6.09 -17.87
C LYS A 138 2.89 7.08 -16.79
N GLN A 139 3.10 6.58 -15.59
CA GLN A 139 3.72 7.30 -14.48
C GLN A 139 5.23 7.31 -14.66
N ASN A 140 5.86 8.47 -14.43
CA ASN A 140 7.31 8.60 -14.45
C ASN A 140 7.85 8.28 -13.05
N TYR A 141 8.84 7.40 -12.95
CA TYR A 141 9.56 7.17 -11.69
C TYR A 141 10.47 8.37 -11.38
N PHE A 142 10.30 8.99 -10.21
CA PHE A 142 11.17 10.08 -9.76
C PHE A 142 12.01 9.66 -8.56
N ALA A 143 13.31 9.92 -8.64
CA ALA A 143 14.17 9.91 -7.47
C ALA A 143 13.70 11.01 -6.50
N PRO A 144 13.36 10.70 -5.23
CA PRO A 144 12.83 11.66 -4.26
C PRO A 144 13.68 12.94 -4.09
N ASP A 145 14.99 12.83 -4.30
CA ASP A 145 15.98 13.89 -4.05
C ASP A 145 15.96 15.05 -5.09
N ARG A 146 15.03 15.04 -6.05
CA ARG A 146 14.91 16.09 -7.10
C ARG A 146 13.52 16.74 -7.17
N LEU A 147 12.67 16.49 -6.19
CA LEU A 147 11.32 17.02 -6.18
C LEU A 147 11.31 18.51 -5.82
N SER A 148 10.44 19.25 -6.49
CA SER A 148 10.17 20.67 -6.25
C SER A 148 8.67 20.95 -6.38
N ASP A 149 8.25 22.16 -5.99
CA ASP A 149 6.85 22.58 -6.03
C ASP A 149 6.28 22.50 -7.47
N GLU A 150 7.14 22.56 -8.49
CA GLU A 150 6.76 22.47 -9.91
C GLU A 150 6.61 21.04 -10.45
N ASN A 151 7.29 20.05 -9.86
CA ASN A 151 7.38 18.71 -10.46
C ASN A 151 6.89 17.56 -9.56
N TRP A 152 6.57 17.83 -8.28
CA TRP A 152 6.20 16.80 -7.31
C TRP A 152 5.00 15.96 -7.76
N MET A 153 4.08 16.54 -8.54
CA MET A 153 2.89 15.87 -9.07
C MET A 153 3.18 14.72 -10.03
N LEU A 154 4.39 14.68 -10.59
CA LEU A 154 4.81 13.60 -11.48
C LEU A 154 5.24 12.34 -10.71
N ALA A 155 5.43 12.45 -9.40
CA ALA A 155 5.85 11.35 -8.54
C ALA A 155 4.69 10.41 -8.17
N THR A 156 5.05 9.24 -7.63
CA THR A 156 4.09 8.26 -7.10
C THR A 156 3.40 8.81 -5.84
N PRO A 157 2.16 8.38 -5.50
CA PRO A 157 1.44 8.81 -4.30
C PRO A 157 2.26 8.79 -3.00
N ALA A 158 3.05 7.74 -2.78
CA ALA A 158 3.92 7.65 -1.60
C ALA A 158 4.98 8.76 -1.57
N VAL A 159 5.62 9.00 -2.72
CA VAL A 159 6.66 10.01 -2.87
C VAL A 159 6.08 11.43 -2.80
N LYS A 160 4.88 11.66 -3.36
CA LYS A 160 4.12 12.90 -3.20
C LYS A 160 3.87 13.23 -1.72
N ALA A 161 3.38 12.26 -0.95
CA ALA A 161 3.10 12.47 0.47
C ALA A 161 4.38 12.77 1.28
N GLY A 162 5.48 12.07 1.00
CA GLY A 162 6.78 12.35 1.59
C GLY A 162 7.29 13.76 1.26
N TYR A 163 7.13 14.19 0.00
CA TYR A 163 7.47 15.55 -0.41
C TYR A 163 6.65 16.61 0.35
N ILE A 164 5.32 16.45 0.43
CA ILE A 164 4.44 17.37 1.15
C ILE A 164 4.79 17.42 2.65
N SER A 165 5.06 16.28 3.27
CA SER A 165 5.51 16.24 4.68
C SER A 165 6.81 17.03 4.89
N GLY A 166 7.82 16.83 4.03
CA GLY A 166 9.06 17.60 4.06
C GLY A 166 8.85 19.10 3.80
N ARG A 167 7.96 19.44 2.85
CA ARG A 167 7.61 20.84 2.56
C ARG A 167 6.90 21.50 3.73
N ARG A 168 6.01 20.80 4.44
CA ARG A 168 5.32 21.28 5.66
C ARG A 168 6.30 21.57 6.80
N ALA A 169 7.34 20.75 6.96
CA ALA A 169 8.40 21.02 7.94
C ALA A 169 9.19 22.31 7.65
N ILE A 170 9.06 22.91 6.45
CA ILE A 170 9.67 24.20 6.08
C ILE A 170 8.60 25.30 6.09
N ASP A 171 7.51 25.10 5.35
CA ASP A 171 6.42 26.06 5.14
C ASP A 171 5.07 25.30 5.03
N PRO A 172 4.33 25.19 6.15
CA PRO A 172 3.02 24.53 6.18
C PRO A 172 1.99 25.14 5.23
N ASP A 173 2.01 26.46 5.04
CA ASP A 173 1.01 27.18 4.25
C ASP A 173 1.21 26.95 2.75
N ALA A 174 2.47 27.02 2.29
CA ALA A 174 2.79 26.70 0.89
C ALA A 174 2.46 25.23 0.57
N ALA A 175 2.78 24.30 1.47
CA ALA A 175 2.46 22.89 1.28
C ALA A 175 0.94 22.64 1.25
N ARG A 176 0.16 23.31 2.11
CA ARG A 176 -1.31 23.25 2.06
C ARG A 176 -1.83 23.75 0.71
N ALA A 177 -1.33 24.88 0.21
CA ALA A 177 -1.73 25.43 -1.08
C ALA A 177 -1.46 24.46 -2.25
N LEU A 178 -0.32 23.75 -2.23
CA LEU A 178 -0.02 22.71 -3.23
C LEU A 178 -1.05 21.58 -3.22
N VAL A 179 -1.42 21.08 -2.03
CA VAL A 179 -2.39 20.00 -1.90
C VAL A 179 -3.79 20.46 -2.30
N GLU A 180 -4.22 21.65 -1.89
CA GLU A 180 -5.52 22.22 -2.25
C GLU A 180 -5.69 22.36 -3.78
N ALA A 181 -4.65 22.81 -4.48
CA ALA A 181 -4.67 23.04 -5.92
C ALA A 181 -4.94 21.75 -6.72
N VAL A 182 -4.48 20.59 -6.24
CA VAL A 182 -4.53 19.31 -6.96
C VAL A 182 -5.58 18.35 -6.39
N TRP A 183 -6.22 18.68 -5.28
CA TRP A 183 -7.08 17.77 -4.53
C TRP A 183 -8.17 17.10 -5.38
N LYS A 184 -8.76 17.85 -6.33
CA LYS A 184 -9.85 17.35 -7.18
C LYS A 184 -9.39 16.35 -8.26
N THR A 185 -8.12 16.37 -8.64
CA THR A 185 -7.56 15.48 -9.69
C THR A 185 -7.04 14.17 -9.13
N GLU A 186 -6.74 14.13 -7.83
CA GLU A 186 -6.19 12.94 -7.17
C GLU A 186 -7.26 11.86 -6.88
N ASP A 187 -6.82 10.60 -6.89
CA ASP A 187 -7.65 9.47 -6.53
C ASP A 187 -7.85 9.35 -5.00
N ALA A 188 -8.56 8.32 -4.55
CA ALA A 188 -8.84 8.15 -3.12
C ALA A 188 -7.61 7.73 -2.29
N ASP A 189 -6.55 7.18 -2.89
CA ASP A 189 -5.34 6.75 -2.19
C ASP A 189 -4.36 7.88 -2.01
N SER A 190 -4.06 8.57 -3.10
CA SER A 190 -3.21 9.74 -3.05
C SER A 190 -3.76 10.81 -2.11
N ARG A 191 -5.07 11.09 -2.14
CA ARG A 191 -5.71 12.04 -1.20
C ARG A 191 -5.56 11.63 0.26
N PHE A 192 -5.71 10.35 0.58
CA PHE A 192 -5.54 9.86 1.95
C PHE A 192 -4.09 10.06 2.42
N ARG A 193 -3.11 9.72 1.59
CA ARG A 193 -1.67 9.89 1.92
C ARG A 193 -1.27 11.36 2.03
N LEU A 194 -1.74 12.22 1.11
CA LEU A 194 -1.48 13.66 1.15
C LEU A 194 -2.05 14.32 2.40
N LEU A 195 -3.26 13.93 2.79
CA LEU A 195 -3.87 14.39 4.03
C LEU A 195 -3.11 13.89 5.26
N GLY A 196 -2.57 12.67 5.21
CA GLY A 196 -1.72 12.12 6.27
C GLY A 196 -0.50 13.00 6.57
N ALA A 197 0.06 13.65 5.54
CA ALA A 197 1.18 14.58 5.69
C ALA A 197 0.84 15.83 6.53
N PHE A 198 -0.44 16.19 6.68
CA PHE A 198 -0.86 17.36 7.49
C PHE A 198 -0.59 17.21 8.99
N ARG A 199 -0.30 16.00 9.48
CA ARG A 199 0.15 15.80 10.87
C ARG A 199 1.41 16.60 11.18
N GLU A 200 2.30 16.75 10.20
CA GLU A 200 3.49 17.59 10.34
C GLU A 200 3.07 19.06 10.44
N ARG A 201 3.35 19.70 11.57
CA ARG A 201 3.00 21.11 11.84
C ARG A 201 1.53 21.46 11.57
N LEU A 202 0.61 20.60 12.01
CA LEU A 202 -0.83 20.88 11.99
C LEU A 202 -1.15 22.18 12.73
N SER A 203 -1.96 23.06 12.13
CA SER A 203 -2.26 24.39 12.68
C SER A 203 -3.67 24.87 12.33
N GLU A 204 -4.19 25.86 13.07
CA GLU A 204 -5.51 26.49 12.81
C GLU A 204 -5.72 26.93 11.36
N ALA A 205 -4.65 27.31 10.66
CA ALA A 205 -4.71 27.69 9.24
C ALA A 205 -5.16 26.55 8.32
N ASP A 206 -5.04 25.29 8.76
CA ASP A 206 -5.50 24.11 8.03
C ASP A 206 -7.02 23.87 8.18
N ALA A 207 -7.70 24.52 9.14
CA ALA A 207 -9.11 24.30 9.45
C ALA A 207 -10.07 24.45 8.26
N PRO A 208 -9.96 25.50 7.41
CA PRO A 208 -10.86 25.68 6.27
C PRO A 208 -10.76 24.53 5.27
N PHE A 209 -9.53 24.08 4.97
CA PHE A 209 -9.31 22.96 4.08
C PHE A 209 -9.89 21.67 4.65
N LEU A 210 -9.53 21.32 5.90
CA LEU A 210 -9.99 20.09 6.54
C LEU A 210 -11.52 20.03 6.65
N THR A 211 -12.16 21.15 7.00
CA THR A 211 -13.64 21.24 7.08
C THR A 211 -14.29 21.01 5.71
N SER A 212 -13.68 21.50 4.63
CA SER A 212 -14.18 21.28 3.27
C SER A 212 -14.24 19.79 2.88
N LEU A 213 -13.43 18.94 3.52
CA LEU A 213 -13.34 17.50 3.24
C LEU A 213 -14.49 16.68 3.82
N GLU A 214 -15.41 17.27 4.59
CA GLU A 214 -16.64 16.58 5.04
C GLU A 214 -17.44 16.01 3.85
N LYS A 215 -17.37 16.68 2.69
CA LYS A 215 -18.04 16.29 1.44
C LYS A 215 -17.19 15.37 0.55
N ASP A 216 -16.05 14.87 1.04
CA ASP A 216 -15.19 13.99 0.26
C ASP A 216 -15.87 12.65 -0.05
N ARG A 217 -15.74 12.19 -1.30
CA ARG A 217 -16.32 10.92 -1.77
C ARG A 217 -15.75 9.68 -1.06
N ALA A 218 -14.54 9.75 -0.51
CA ALA A 218 -13.87 8.61 0.11
C ALA A 218 -14.08 8.61 1.64
N PRO A 219 -14.73 7.58 2.23
CA PRO A 219 -14.97 7.53 3.68
C PRO A 219 -13.70 7.65 4.54
N ARG A 220 -12.60 7.01 4.14
CA ARG A 220 -11.31 7.08 4.86
C ARG A 220 -10.71 8.48 4.89
N VAL A 221 -10.91 9.27 3.83
CA VAL A 221 -10.42 10.65 3.75
C VAL A 221 -11.23 11.54 4.68
N ARG A 222 -12.55 11.39 4.70
CA ARG A 222 -13.43 12.11 5.65
C ARG A 222 -13.07 11.81 7.10
N ALA A 223 -12.84 10.54 7.43
CA ALA A 223 -12.44 10.12 8.78
C ALA A 223 -11.10 10.73 9.20
N LEU A 224 -10.11 10.75 8.31
CA LEU A 224 -8.82 11.36 8.59
C LEU A 224 -8.91 12.89 8.72
N ALA A 225 -9.74 13.55 7.91
CA ALA A 225 -9.96 14.99 8.02
C ALA A 225 -10.54 15.38 9.39
N GLN A 226 -11.57 14.65 9.83
CA GLN A 226 -12.18 14.89 11.15
C GLN A 226 -11.17 14.69 12.29
N ARG A 227 -10.31 13.68 12.21
CA ARG A 227 -9.21 13.47 13.17
C ARG A 227 -8.25 14.64 13.25
N LEU A 228 -7.92 15.23 12.10
CA LEU A 228 -7.04 16.38 12.06
C LEU A 228 -7.76 17.62 12.62
N ILE A 229 -9.05 17.81 12.32
CA ILE A 229 -9.84 18.92 12.86
C ILE A 229 -9.83 18.92 14.39
N VAL A 230 -10.08 17.78 15.03
CA VAL A 230 -10.11 17.70 16.50
C VAL A 230 -8.74 17.88 17.15
N LYS A 231 -7.65 17.73 16.39
CA LYS A 231 -6.28 17.98 16.83
C LYS A 231 -5.79 19.40 16.55
N LEU A 232 -6.60 20.24 15.90
CA LEU A 232 -6.26 21.64 15.69
C LEU A 232 -6.20 22.37 17.04
N PRO A 233 -5.19 23.24 17.25
CA PRO A 233 -5.25 24.23 18.32
C PRO A 233 -6.57 25.02 18.20
N GLY A 234 -7.24 25.30 19.32
CA GLY A 234 -8.46 26.14 19.33
C GLY A 234 -9.73 25.49 18.79
N PHE A 235 -9.81 24.17 18.60
CA PHE A 235 -11.06 23.51 18.22
C PHE A 235 -12.11 23.60 19.35
N GLU A 236 -13.17 24.40 19.14
CA GLU A 236 -14.28 24.60 20.10
C GLU A 236 -15.56 23.82 19.73
N GLY A 237 -15.54 23.01 18.68
CA GLY A 237 -16.70 22.25 18.23
C GLY A 237 -17.03 21.05 19.13
N SER A 238 -18.32 20.69 19.23
CA SER A 238 -18.69 19.40 19.81
C SER A 238 -18.42 18.30 18.79
N ASP A 239 -17.41 17.47 19.04
CA ASP A 239 -17.12 16.28 18.23
C ASP A 239 -18.31 15.29 18.29
N PRO A 240 -19.05 15.07 17.19
CA PRO A 240 -20.17 14.14 17.16
C PRO A 240 -19.75 12.68 17.39
N ALA A 241 -18.54 12.31 16.96
CA ALA A 241 -18.00 10.97 17.17
C ALA A 241 -17.69 10.76 18.67
N LEU A 242 -17.09 11.78 19.31
CA LEU A 242 -16.91 11.78 20.76
C LEU A 242 -18.24 11.64 21.50
N ARG A 243 -19.27 12.39 21.10
CA ARG A 243 -20.60 12.29 21.73
C ARG A 243 -21.19 10.89 21.59
N GLU A 244 -21.16 10.32 20.39
CA GLU A 244 -21.69 8.97 20.13
C GLU A 244 -20.95 7.91 20.97
N VAL A 245 -19.62 8.02 21.08
CA VAL A 245 -18.82 7.12 21.91
C VAL A 245 -19.14 7.30 23.40
N LEU A 246 -19.25 8.53 23.88
CA LEU A 246 -19.57 8.82 25.29
C LEU A 246 -20.96 8.31 25.68
N GLU A 247 -21.96 8.40 24.81
CA GLU A 247 -23.30 7.83 25.03
C GLU A 247 -23.26 6.31 25.24
N ARG A 248 -22.22 5.63 24.74
CA ARG A 248 -22.02 4.18 24.86
C ARG A 248 -21.11 3.79 26.02
N ILE A 249 -20.45 4.75 26.68
CA ILE A 249 -19.58 4.48 27.82
C ILE A 249 -20.33 4.81 29.12
N LYS A 250 -20.64 3.78 29.90
CA LYS A 250 -21.20 3.93 31.24
C LYS A 250 -20.09 4.10 32.26
N VAL A 251 -20.12 5.22 32.97
CA VAL A 251 -19.23 5.50 34.09
C VAL A 251 -19.93 5.10 35.39
N SER A 252 -19.31 4.21 36.16
CA SER A 252 -19.81 3.77 37.46
C SER A 252 -18.71 3.79 38.53
N LYS A 253 -19.09 3.62 39.79
CA LYS A 253 -18.16 3.47 40.92
C LYS A 253 -18.28 2.07 41.50
N SER A 254 -17.15 1.43 41.76
CA SER A 254 -17.07 0.09 42.35
C SER A 254 -16.15 0.06 43.56
N GLY A 255 -16.48 -0.77 44.56
CA GLY A 255 -15.73 -0.91 45.82
C GLY A 255 -16.42 -0.26 47.03
N LEU A 256 -16.33 -0.95 48.17
CA LEU A 256 -17.00 -0.56 49.43
C LEU A 256 -16.23 0.50 50.23
N ILE A 257 -14.90 0.54 50.11
CA ILE A 257 -14.01 1.38 50.94
C ILE A 257 -13.31 2.44 50.07
N PHE A 258 -12.82 2.06 48.89
CA PHE A 258 -12.31 2.98 47.88
C PHE A 258 -13.16 2.87 46.62
N LYS A 259 -13.88 3.94 46.26
CA LYS A 259 -14.74 3.99 45.08
C LYS A 259 -13.89 4.15 43.82
N LYS A 260 -13.44 3.04 43.21
CA LYS A 260 -12.74 3.03 41.92
C LYS A 260 -13.73 3.34 40.80
N THR A 261 -13.35 4.21 39.86
CA THR A 261 -14.12 4.43 38.62
C THR A 261 -14.07 3.16 37.77
N VAL A 262 -15.21 2.76 37.21
CA VAL A 262 -15.32 1.65 36.27
C VAL A 262 -16.03 2.14 35.02
N LEU A 263 -15.43 1.89 33.86
CA LEU A 263 -16.00 2.14 32.55
C LEU A 263 -16.59 0.85 32.00
N THR A 264 -17.74 0.94 31.34
CA THR A 264 -18.38 -0.17 30.64
C THR A 264 -18.80 0.30 29.25
N LEU A 265 -18.44 -0.45 28.21
CA LEU A 265 -18.81 -0.14 26.84
C LEU A 265 -20.07 -0.91 26.41
N GLU A 266 -21.07 -0.20 25.89
CA GLU A 266 -22.28 -0.79 25.31
C GLU A 266 -22.19 -0.81 23.78
N LEU A 267 -21.87 -1.99 23.24
CA LEU A 267 -21.81 -2.20 21.80
C LEU A 267 -23.22 -2.09 21.17
N PRO A 268 -23.34 -1.48 19.97
CA PRO A 268 -24.59 -1.53 19.21
C PRO A 268 -25.00 -2.97 18.92
N ALA A 269 -26.31 -3.26 18.96
CA ALA A 269 -26.85 -4.59 18.67
C ALA A 269 -26.55 -5.10 17.24
N THR A 270 -26.16 -4.20 16.33
CA THR A 270 -25.74 -4.51 14.96
C THR A 270 -24.31 -5.02 14.86
N VAL A 271 -23.50 -4.83 15.90
CA VAL A 271 -22.08 -5.23 15.92
C VAL A 271 -21.96 -6.70 16.33
N ARG A 272 -21.29 -7.49 15.49
CA ARG A 272 -21.03 -8.91 15.70
C ARG A 272 -19.56 -9.11 16.04
N ASP A 273 -19.20 -10.24 16.66
CA ASP A 273 -17.82 -10.52 17.07
C ASP A 273 -16.77 -10.25 15.98
N HIS A 274 -17.02 -10.71 14.74
CA HIS A 274 -16.10 -10.51 13.61
C HIS A 274 -16.07 -9.07 13.05
N THR A 275 -17.02 -8.20 13.41
CA THR A 275 -17.04 -6.79 13.00
C THR A 275 -16.71 -5.83 14.14
N LYS A 276 -16.58 -6.31 15.38
CA LYS A 276 -16.27 -5.50 16.57
C LYS A 276 -15.05 -4.62 16.37
N ARG A 277 -13.91 -5.20 15.98
CA ARG A 277 -12.66 -4.47 15.79
C ARG A 277 -12.78 -3.34 14.77
N ALA A 278 -13.37 -3.63 13.61
CA ALA A 278 -13.60 -2.63 12.57
C ALA A 278 -14.50 -1.49 13.08
N TRP A 279 -15.56 -1.83 13.83
CA TRP A 279 -16.43 -0.85 14.46
C TRP A 279 -15.70 -0.01 15.51
N LEU A 280 -14.92 -0.63 16.41
CA LEU A 280 -14.13 0.07 17.43
C LEU A 280 -13.15 1.05 16.79
N ASN A 281 -12.42 0.61 15.75
CA ASN A 281 -11.50 1.47 15.03
C ASN A 281 -12.21 2.66 14.36
N GLN A 282 -13.39 2.42 13.78
CA GLN A 282 -14.19 3.45 13.14
C GLN A 282 -14.78 4.45 14.14
N ALA A 283 -15.31 3.97 15.27
CA ALA A 283 -15.99 4.79 16.26
C ALA A 283 -15.01 5.58 17.14
N PHE A 284 -13.94 4.95 17.59
CA PHE A 284 -12.99 5.54 18.55
C PHE A 284 -11.81 6.23 17.89
N GLY A 285 -11.32 5.69 16.76
CA GLY A 285 -10.14 6.22 16.11
C GLY A 285 -10.22 7.71 15.73
N PRO A 286 -11.39 8.29 15.41
CA PRO A 286 -11.54 9.73 15.17
C PRO A 286 -11.19 10.67 16.33
N ILE A 287 -11.33 10.23 17.58
CA ILE A 287 -11.40 11.10 18.76
C ILE A 287 -10.00 11.41 19.32
N GLY A 288 -9.11 10.42 19.35
CA GLY A 288 -7.82 10.50 20.03
C GLY A 288 -7.89 10.32 21.55
N LEU A 289 -6.82 9.78 22.15
CA LEU A 289 -6.83 9.31 23.55
C LEU A 289 -7.08 10.41 24.58
N GLU A 290 -6.35 11.53 24.45
CA GLU A 290 -6.40 12.64 25.40
C GLU A 290 -7.77 13.30 25.42
N MET A 291 -8.40 13.41 24.25
CA MET A 291 -9.73 14.00 24.13
C MET A 291 -10.79 13.14 24.83
N LEU A 292 -10.74 11.82 24.61
CA LEU A 292 -11.65 10.89 25.28
C LEU A 292 -11.45 10.89 26.81
N ALA A 293 -10.19 10.86 27.26
CA ALA A 293 -9.87 10.89 28.68
C ALA A 293 -10.34 12.19 29.35
N GLY A 294 -10.05 13.34 28.72
CA GLY A 294 -10.50 14.66 29.19
C GLY A 294 -12.02 14.77 29.25
N ALA A 295 -12.73 14.26 28.24
CA ALA A 295 -14.19 14.25 28.23
C ALA A 295 -14.81 13.36 29.34
N LEU A 296 -14.11 12.29 29.73
CA LEU A 296 -14.46 11.46 30.88
C LEU A 296 -13.99 12.03 32.22
N SER A 297 -13.29 13.18 32.23
CA SER A 297 -12.66 13.78 33.40
C SER A 297 -11.67 12.83 34.10
N LEU A 298 -10.89 12.09 33.32
CA LEU A 298 -9.87 11.14 33.77
C LEU A 298 -8.52 11.47 33.10
N SER A 299 -7.41 11.08 33.74
CA SER A 299 -6.15 10.95 33.00
C SER A 299 -6.21 9.70 32.10
N VAL A 300 -5.34 9.61 31.11
CA VAL A 300 -5.26 8.43 30.22
C VAL A 300 -5.00 7.15 31.05
N GLU A 301 -4.12 7.21 32.05
CA GLU A 301 -3.82 6.08 32.93
C GLU A 301 -5.03 5.68 33.79
N ALA A 302 -5.75 6.67 34.34
CA ALA A 302 -6.95 6.42 35.12
C ALA A 302 -8.09 5.86 34.26
N MET A 303 -8.20 6.28 33.00
CA MET A 303 -9.15 5.78 32.02
C MET A 303 -8.88 4.30 31.68
N ILE A 304 -7.62 3.95 31.43
CA ILE A 304 -7.20 2.55 31.19
C ILE A 304 -7.47 1.69 32.41
N ALA A 305 -7.08 2.14 33.60
CA ALA A 305 -7.32 1.43 34.85
C ALA A 305 -8.81 1.24 35.18
N ALA A 306 -9.67 2.16 34.72
CA ALA A 306 -11.12 2.06 34.87
C ALA A 306 -11.76 1.09 33.86
N ALA A 307 -11.08 0.82 32.74
CA ALA A 307 -11.49 -0.13 31.70
C ALA A 307 -10.88 -1.52 31.87
N GLU A 308 -10.16 -1.80 32.96
CA GLU A 308 -9.42 -3.06 33.23
C GLU A 308 -10.21 -4.35 32.95
N LYS A 309 -11.54 -4.35 33.13
CA LYS A 309 -12.41 -5.51 32.89
C LYS A 309 -13.18 -5.47 31.57
N GLN A 310 -12.90 -4.51 30.70
CA GLN A 310 -13.59 -4.27 29.43
C GLN A 310 -12.64 -4.44 28.26
N ASN A 311 -12.45 -5.68 27.80
CA ASN A 311 -11.52 -6.00 26.73
C ASN A 311 -11.79 -5.20 25.44
N ASP A 312 -13.05 -4.98 25.07
CA ASP A 312 -13.42 -4.22 23.87
C ASP A 312 -13.02 -2.73 24.00
N LEU A 313 -13.14 -2.16 25.20
CA LEU A 313 -12.76 -0.76 25.45
C LEU A 313 -11.23 -0.61 25.50
N LEU A 314 -10.54 -1.57 26.12
CA LEU A 314 -9.07 -1.65 26.09
C LEU A 314 -8.54 -1.83 24.67
N LEU A 315 -9.23 -2.59 23.82
CA LEU A 315 -8.89 -2.75 22.41
C LEU A 315 -9.06 -1.42 21.66
N ALA A 316 -10.14 -0.67 21.91
CA ALA A 316 -10.29 0.66 21.36
C ALA A 316 -9.13 1.59 21.79
N PHE A 317 -8.74 1.57 23.07
CA PHE A 317 -7.63 2.39 23.57
C PHE A 317 -6.30 1.99 22.93
N PHE A 318 -6.05 0.69 22.73
CA PHE A 318 -4.89 0.18 22.02
C PHE A 318 -4.83 0.68 20.57
N LEU A 319 -5.95 0.63 19.85
CA LEU A 319 -6.05 1.11 18.47
C LEU A 319 -5.80 2.62 18.38
N MET A 320 -6.39 3.40 19.29
CA MET A 320 -6.15 4.84 19.39
C MET A 320 -4.69 5.15 19.72
N ALA A 321 -4.09 4.47 20.70
CA ALA A 321 -2.68 4.64 21.08
C ALA A 321 -1.73 4.39 19.91
N THR A 322 -1.99 3.32 19.16
CA THR A 322 -1.24 2.96 17.97
C THR A 322 -1.36 4.04 16.90
N GLN A 323 -2.55 4.59 16.67
CA GLN A 323 -2.74 5.67 15.69
C GLN A 323 -2.15 7.02 16.14
N ASP A 324 -2.12 7.28 17.46
CA ASP A 324 -1.63 8.52 18.05
C ASP A 324 -0.11 8.51 18.30
N GLY A 325 0.58 7.37 18.09
CA GLY A 325 2.02 7.28 18.36
C GLY A 325 2.39 7.15 19.84
N ARG A 326 1.43 6.86 20.71
CA ARG A 326 1.59 6.80 22.18
C ARG A 326 2.08 5.43 22.63
N LEU A 327 3.37 5.16 22.41
CA LEU A 327 4.02 3.89 22.74
C LEU A 327 3.95 3.54 24.23
N ASP A 328 3.97 4.56 25.10
CA ASP A 328 3.78 4.44 26.55
C ASP A 328 2.41 3.84 26.89
N VAL A 329 1.36 4.25 26.17
CA VAL A 329 0.01 3.72 26.35
C VAL A 329 -0.15 2.33 25.72
N VAL A 330 0.47 2.11 24.55
CA VAL A 330 0.53 0.76 23.95
C VAL A 330 1.16 -0.22 24.93
N GLU A 331 2.29 0.15 25.55
CA GLU A 331 2.95 -0.64 26.57
C GLU A 331 2.00 -0.88 27.76
N MET A 332 1.39 0.15 28.32
CA MET A 332 0.52 0.04 29.49
C MET A 332 -0.67 -0.91 29.26
N VAL A 333 -1.36 -0.79 28.11
CA VAL A 333 -2.52 -1.64 27.79
C VAL A 333 -2.10 -3.09 27.57
N THR A 334 -1.01 -3.32 26.83
CA THR A 334 -0.51 -4.67 26.53
C THR A 334 0.15 -5.35 27.74
N ASP A 335 0.74 -4.59 28.66
CA ASP A 335 1.40 -5.12 29.85
C ASP A 335 0.42 -5.71 30.87
N GLY A 336 -0.65 -4.97 31.14
CA GLY A 336 -1.53 -5.26 32.28
C GLY A 336 -2.93 -5.77 31.93
N HIS A 337 -3.40 -5.55 30.70
CA HIS A 337 -4.84 -5.65 30.41
C HIS A 337 -5.19 -6.42 29.14
N LEU A 338 -4.31 -6.45 28.13
CA LEU A 338 -4.48 -7.21 26.89
C LEU A 338 -3.19 -7.98 26.52
N PRO A 339 -2.86 -9.07 27.23
CA PRO A 339 -1.63 -9.83 26.99
C PRO A 339 -1.56 -10.47 25.59
N ASP A 340 -2.72 -10.77 24.99
CA ASP A 340 -2.83 -11.35 23.65
C ASP A 340 -3.15 -10.32 22.56
N ALA A 341 -2.79 -9.03 22.78
CA ALA A 341 -3.04 -7.97 21.81
C ALA A 341 -2.44 -8.27 20.42
N TRP A 342 -1.33 -9.01 20.36
CA TRP A 342 -0.72 -9.46 19.11
C TRP A 342 -1.69 -10.27 18.22
N ALA A 343 -2.59 -11.07 18.82
CA ALA A 343 -3.54 -11.89 18.06
C ALA A 343 -4.63 -11.04 17.39
N LEU A 344 -4.75 -9.80 17.83
CA LEU A 344 -5.69 -8.83 17.30
C LEU A 344 -5.06 -8.04 16.15
N VAL A 345 -3.73 -8.04 15.98
CA VAL A 345 -3.02 -7.25 14.96
C VAL A 345 -3.42 -7.68 13.55
N ASP A 346 -3.69 -6.71 12.67
CA ASP A 346 -4.07 -6.97 11.28
C ASP A 346 -3.50 -5.91 10.30
N ALA A 347 -3.88 -6.01 9.02
CA ALA A 347 -3.41 -5.11 7.97
C ALA A 347 -3.78 -3.63 8.20
N THR A 348 -4.78 -3.32 9.04
CA THR A 348 -5.09 -1.93 9.39
C THR A 348 -4.06 -1.31 10.34
N ASP A 349 -3.30 -2.12 11.08
CA ASP A 349 -2.19 -1.63 11.89
C ASP A 349 -0.99 -1.24 11.01
N ASP A 350 -0.78 -1.89 9.85
CA ASP A 350 0.28 -1.51 8.90
C ASP A 350 0.09 -0.07 8.39
N GLU A 351 -1.15 0.35 8.13
CA GLU A 351 -1.47 1.74 7.77
C GLU A 351 -1.24 2.70 8.94
N ALA A 352 -1.62 2.32 10.17
CA ALA A 352 -1.41 3.15 11.36
C ALA A 352 0.08 3.33 11.69
N LEU A 353 0.89 2.29 11.43
CA LEU A 353 2.34 2.29 11.62
C LEU A 353 3.11 2.90 10.43
N ALA A 354 2.41 3.34 9.38
CA ALA A 354 3.04 3.91 8.18
C ALA A 354 3.93 5.13 8.52
N ASP A 355 3.50 5.94 9.48
CA ASP A 355 4.21 7.16 9.90
C ASP A 355 5.27 6.91 10.98
N TYR A 356 5.37 5.69 11.52
CA TYR A 356 6.36 5.37 12.55
C TYR A 356 7.76 5.25 11.96
N ASN A 357 8.73 5.88 12.61
CA ASN A 357 10.14 5.62 12.31
C ASN A 357 10.57 4.21 12.74
N GLN A 358 11.77 3.79 12.36
CA GLN A 358 12.23 2.42 12.60
C GLN A 358 12.26 2.05 14.09
N ASP A 359 12.66 2.97 14.96
CA ASP A 359 12.77 2.72 16.39
C ASP A 359 11.40 2.66 17.06
N MET A 360 10.47 3.54 16.66
CA MET A 360 9.08 3.48 17.10
C MET A 360 8.41 2.18 16.70
N ARG A 361 8.63 1.70 15.46
CA ARG A 361 8.09 0.40 15.02
C ARG A 361 8.65 -0.75 15.84
N ARG A 362 9.95 -0.73 16.13
CA ARG A 362 10.58 -1.76 16.97
C ARG A 362 10.02 -1.76 18.39
N ALA A 363 9.87 -0.59 18.99
CA ALA A 363 9.28 -0.43 20.32
C ALA A 363 7.83 -0.93 20.33
N TRP A 364 7.02 -0.51 19.36
CA TRP A 364 5.64 -0.99 19.22
C TRP A 364 5.57 -2.52 19.12
N VAL A 365 6.38 -3.13 18.23
CA VAL A 365 6.44 -4.59 18.08
C VAL A 365 6.86 -5.26 19.39
N ALA A 366 7.84 -4.70 20.10
CA ALA A 366 8.28 -5.24 21.38
C ALA A 366 7.15 -5.21 22.43
N HIS A 367 6.40 -4.11 22.52
CA HIS A 367 5.29 -3.96 23.46
C HIS A 367 4.09 -4.87 23.11
N VAL A 368 3.82 -5.09 21.83
CA VAL A 368 2.66 -5.86 21.37
C VAL A 368 2.90 -7.36 21.38
N PHE A 369 4.04 -7.80 20.84
CA PHE A 369 4.30 -9.23 20.66
C PHE A 369 4.84 -9.88 21.93
N ARG A 370 5.69 -9.22 22.72
CA ARG A 370 6.26 -9.73 23.99
C ARG A 370 6.54 -11.25 24.01
N PRO A 371 7.45 -11.73 23.14
CA PRO A 371 7.74 -13.16 23.03
C PRO A 371 8.30 -13.78 24.31
N ASP A 372 8.85 -12.98 25.22
CA ASP A 372 9.26 -13.38 26.56
C ASP A 372 8.10 -13.84 27.46
N ARG A 373 6.85 -13.52 27.11
CA ARG A 373 5.65 -13.88 27.87
C ARG A 373 4.82 -15.00 27.24
N TRP A 374 5.27 -15.54 26.12
CA TRP A 374 4.55 -16.60 25.41
C TRP A 374 4.59 -17.92 26.17
N GLY A 375 3.42 -18.56 26.29
CA GLY A 375 3.31 -19.90 26.84
C GLY A 375 3.91 -20.95 25.90
N SER A 376 4.17 -22.15 26.43
CA SER A 376 4.69 -23.28 25.63
C SER A 376 3.76 -23.71 24.48
N ASP A 377 2.49 -23.31 24.54
CA ASP A 377 1.43 -23.53 23.57
C ASP A 377 1.31 -22.40 22.52
N THR A 378 1.96 -21.25 22.74
CA THR A 378 2.02 -20.14 21.78
C THR A 378 3.02 -20.50 20.67
N THR A 379 2.54 -21.15 19.60
CA THR A 379 3.40 -21.50 18.47
C THR A 379 3.51 -20.36 17.45
N PRO A 380 4.63 -20.25 16.72
CA PRO A 380 4.80 -19.28 15.63
C PRO A 380 3.73 -19.36 14.53
N TRP A 381 2.93 -20.44 14.50
CA TRP A 381 1.85 -20.67 13.55
C TRP A 381 0.50 -20.08 14.00
N VAL A 382 0.37 -19.69 15.27
CA VAL A 382 -0.80 -18.97 15.80
C VAL A 382 -0.70 -17.47 15.51
N ILE A 383 0.53 -16.98 15.37
CA ILE A 383 0.87 -15.60 15.02
C ILE A 383 0.79 -15.49 13.49
N ARG A 384 -0.29 -14.91 12.98
CA ARG A 384 -0.52 -14.77 11.54
C ARG A 384 0.16 -13.54 10.95
#